data_AF-A0A2A6HJA6-F1
#
_entry.id   AF-A0A2A6HJA6-F1
#
_cell.length_a   1.000
_cell.length_b   1.000
_cell.length_c   1.000
_cell.angle_alpha   90.00
_cell.angle_beta   90.00
_cell.angle_gamma   90.00
#
_symmetry.space_group_name_H-M   'P 1'
#
loop_
_entity.id
_entity.type
_entity.pdbx_description
1 polymer ?
#
loop_
_entity_poly.entity_id
_entity_poly.type
_entity_poly.pdbx_seq_one_letter_code
_entity_poly.pdbx_strand_id
1 'polypeptide(L)'
;MNHAQEAHFTRSHSIYLRRYRDDFQISMPDWLAYWRKSPLRNDRFEMGAAAVVVDRIDATKPWTINNLSVTRRVIKGVKRKGRNSEVVTPYEDSRTLSLKQWLAEVRN
;
A
#
# COMPACT_ATOMS: atom_id res chain seq x y z
N MET A 1 -2.57 14.71 11.79
CA MET A 1 -2.65 13.94 10.52
C MET A 1 -2.28 14.89 9.39
N ASN A 2 -1.32 14.55 8.55
CA ASN A 2 -0.97 15.37 7.38
C ASN A 2 -1.79 14.95 6.14
N HIS A 3 -1.73 15.73 5.05
CA HIS A 3 -2.49 15.46 3.82
C HIS A 3 -2.18 14.05 3.24
N ALA A 4 -0.93 13.60 3.29
CA ALA A 4 -0.56 12.28 2.77
C ALA A 4 -1.21 11.14 3.57
N GLN A 5 -1.26 11.26 4.90
CA GLN A 5 -1.94 10.33 5.79
C GLN A 5 -3.45 10.35 5.56
N GLU A 6 -4.06 11.52 5.41
CA GLU A 6 -5.49 11.66 5.11
C GLU A 6 -5.86 10.96 3.80
N ALA A 7 -5.12 11.22 2.72
CA ALA A 7 -5.34 10.55 1.44
C ALA A 7 -5.17 9.02 1.54
N HIS A 8 -4.17 8.55 2.28
CA HIS A 8 -3.96 7.12 2.53
C HIS A 8 -5.17 6.49 3.25
N PHE A 9 -5.64 7.12 4.33
CA PHE A 9 -6.73 6.56 5.12
C PHE A 9 -8.09 6.66 4.43
N THR A 10 -8.34 7.71 3.65
CA THR A 10 -9.50 7.80 2.76
C THR A 10 -9.51 6.65 1.76
N ARG A 11 -8.38 6.37 1.11
CA ARG A 11 -8.26 5.23 0.20
C ARG A 11 -8.45 3.89 0.92
N SER A 12 -7.90 3.75 2.13
CA SER A 12 -8.07 2.52 2.92
C SER A 12 -9.54 2.28 3.25
N HIS A 13 -10.29 3.31 3.67
CA HIS A 13 -11.71 3.20 3.97
C HIS A 13 -12.50 2.66 2.78
N SER A 14 -12.29 3.23 1.58
CA SER A 14 -12.95 2.75 0.37
C SER A 14 -12.63 1.29 0.04
N ILE A 15 -11.41 0.82 0.34
CA ILE A 15 -11.03 -0.59 0.17
C ILE A 15 -11.79 -1.48 1.16
N TYR A 16 -11.86 -1.10 2.44
CA TYR A 16 -12.59 -1.88 3.45
C TYR A 16 -14.10 -1.88 3.18
N LEU A 17 -14.67 -0.73 2.83
CA LEU A 17 -16.07 -0.62 2.45
C LEU A 17 -16.39 -1.48 1.23
N ARG A 18 -15.51 -1.52 0.22
CA ARG A 18 -15.71 -2.39 -0.95
C ARG A 18 -15.59 -3.87 -0.59
N ARG A 19 -14.65 -4.23 0.28
CA ARG A 19 -14.34 -5.62 0.64
C ARG A 19 -15.35 -6.21 1.63
N TYR A 20 -15.87 -5.40 2.54
CA TYR A 20 -16.75 -5.80 3.64
C TYR A 20 -18.05 -5.00 3.61
N ARG A 21 -18.65 -4.86 2.43
CA ARG A 21 -19.77 -3.95 2.14
C ARG A 21 -20.90 -4.01 3.16
N ASP A 22 -21.29 -5.20 3.57
CA ASP A 22 -22.46 -5.42 4.43
C ASP A 22 -22.13 -5.33 5.92
N ASP A 23 -20.87 -5.55 6.28
CA ASP A 23 -20.38 -5.58 7.66
C ASP A 23 -19.64 -4.31 8.08
N PHE A 24 -19.32 -3.41 7.14
CA PHE A 24 -18.52 -2.21 7.39
C PHE A 24 -19.38 -0.99 7.69
N GLN A 25 -19.59 -0.72 8.99
CA GLN A 25 -20.52 0.30 9.48
C GLN A 25 -19.84 1.63 9.83
N ILE A 26 -18.55 1.79 9.51
CA ILE A 26 -17.77 2.97 9.89
C ILE A 26 -17.89 4.04 8.82
N SER A 27 -18.37 5.22 9.19
CA SER A 27 -18.44 6.37 8.28
C SER A 27 -17.03 6.88 7.94
N MET A 28 -16.86 7.52 6.78
CA MET A 28 -15.57 8.13 6.41
C MET A 28 -15.11 9.19 7.45
N PRO A 29 -15.98 10.09 7.96
CA PRO A 29 -15.60 11.02 9.02
C PRO A 29 -15.12 10.33 10.31
N ASP A 30 -15.83 9.29 10.77
CA ASP A 30 -15.45 8.58 12.00
C ASP A 30 -14.13 7.82 11.83
N TRP A 31 -13.93 7.23 10.65
CA TRP A 31 -12.68 6.58 10.28
C TRP A 31 -11.50 7.55 10.35
N LEU A 32 -11.62 8.73 9.74
CA LEU A 32 -10.57 9.74 9.78
C LEU A 32 -10.37 10.31 11.20
N ALA A 33 -11.45 10.50 11.96
CA ALA A 33 -11.37 10.93 13.36
C ALA A 33 -10.62 9.92 14.24
N TYR A 34 -10.84 8.62 14.03
CA TYR A 34 -10.11 7.54 14.68
C TYR A 34 -8.60 7.63 14.41
N TRP A 35 -8.19 7.78 13.15
CA TRP A 35 -6.77 7.91 12.79
C TRP A 35 -6.13 9.23 13.22
N ARG A 36 -6.92 10.31 13.35
CA ARG A 36 -6.44 11.57 13.94
C ARG A 36 -6.11 11.43 15.42
N LYS A 37 -6.92 10.67 16.19
CA LYS A 37 -6.71 10.38 17.62
C LYS A 37 -5.67 9.29 17.86
N SER A 38 -5.52 8.38 16.90
CA SER A 38 -4.50 7.33 16.89
C SER A 38 -3.46 7.60 15.81
N PRO A 39 -2.75 8.75 15.86
CA PRO A 39 -1.78 9.07 14.83
C PRO A 39 -0.70 7.99 14.89
N LEU A 40 -0.56 7.25 13.80
CA LEU A 40 0.65 6.46 13.57
C LEU A 40 1.80 7.47 13.64
N ARG A 41 2.63 7.36 14.69
CA ARG A 41 3.75 8.28 14.91
C ARG A 41 4.50 8.45 13.59
N ASN A 42 4.81 9.71 13.27
CA ASN A 42 5.65 10.07 12.13
C ASN A 42 6.99 9.36 12.28
N ASP A 43 7.13 8.16 11.72
CA ASP A 43 8.43 7.61 11.41
C ASP A 43 8.96 8.45 10.26
N ARG A 44 9.66 9.53 10.61
CA ARG A 44 10.70 10.07 9.74
C ARG A 44 11.53 8.86 9.31
N PHE A 45 11.47 8.52 8.02
CA PHE A 45 12.48 7.74 7.31
C PHE A 45 13.04 6.53 8.06
N GLU A 46 12.48 5.32 7.89
CA GLU A 46 13.25 4.04 7.91
C GLU A 46 12.38 2.77 7.86
N MET A 47 11.05 2.89 7.92
CA MET A 47 10.20 1.71 7.98
C MET A 47 9.78 1.28 6.57
N GLY A 48 10.56 0.39 5.97
CA GLY A 48 10.15 -0.38 4.80
C GLY A 48 8.72 -0.88 5.01
N ALA A 49 7.77 -0.30 4.25
CA ALA A 49 6.34 -0.58 4.29
C ALA A 49 5.85 -1.15 5.63
N ALA A 50 5.92 -0.42 6.75
CA ALA A 50 5.24 -0.88 7.95
C ALA A 50 3.73 -0.85 7.67
N ALA A 51 3.19 -1.99 7.24
CA ALA A 51 1.80 -2.12 6.87
C ALA A 51 0.96 -2.04 8.15
N VAL A 52 0.11 -1.03 8.20
CA VAL A 52 -0.92 -0.89 9.21
C VAL A 52 -1.96 -1.95 8.88
N VAL A 53 -2.11 -2.93 9.76
CA VAL A 53 -3.13 -3.96 9.63
C VAL A 53 -4.28 -3.57 10.54
N VAL A 54 -5.46 -3.43 9.94
CA VAL A 54 -6.70 -3.20 10.68
C VAL A 54 -7.47 -4.51 10.61
N ASP A 55 -7.81 -5.04 11.77
CA ASP A 55 -8.59 -6.26 11.93
C ASP A 55 -9.74 -6.02 12.91
N ARG A 56 -10.62 -7.00 13.06
CA ARG A 56 -11.65 -6.98 14.09
C ARG A 56 -11.13 -7.58 15.39
N ILE A 57 -11.56 -7.03 16.54
CA ILE A 57 -11.31 -7.66 17.84
C ILE A 57 -12.08 -8.98 17.92
N ASP A 58 -13.34 -8.96 17.48
CA ASP A 58 -14.23 -10.10 17.37
C ASP A 58 -14.70 -10.28 15.93
N ALA A 59 -14.33 -11.40 15.31
CA ALA A 59 -14.64 -11.70 13.91
C ALA A 59 -16.12 -12.04 13.65
N THR A 60 -16.91 -12.26 14.70
CA THR A 60 -18.36 -12.50 14.58
C THR A 60 -19.17 -11.21 14.53
N LYS A 61 -18.56 -10.08 14.93
CA LYS A 61 -19.22 -8.77 15.00
C LYS A 61 -18.90 -7.91 13.78
N PRO A 62 -19.76 -6.93 13.42
CA PRO A 62 -19.49 -6.01 12.32
C PRO A 62 -18.24 -5.15 12.59
N TRP A 63 -17.71 -4.54 11.52
CA TRP A 63 -16.66 -3.53 11.64
C TRP A 63 -17.28 -2.24 12.16
N THR A 64 -16.98 -1.93 13.42
CA THR A 64 -17.33 -0.70 14.12
C THR A 64 -16.09 -0.15 14.79
N ILE A 65 -16.04 1.14 15.10
CA ILE A 65 -14.88 1.75 15.79
C ILE A 65 -14.50 1.01 17.07
N ASN A 66 -15.49 0.49 17.81
CA ASN A 66 -15.28 -0.24 19.07
C ASN A 66 -14.80 -1.69 18.87
N ASN A 67 -14.92 -2.23 17.65
CA ASN A 67 -14.49 -3.59 17.31
C ASN A 67 -13.23 -3.58 16.42
N LEU A 68 -12.48 -2.48 16.36
CA LEU A 68 -11.23 -2.41 15.60
C LEU A 68 -10.02 -2.77 16.45
N SER A 69 -9.21 -3.67 15.94
CA SER A 69 -7.84 -3.91 16.39
C SER A 69 -6.88 -3.40 15.34
N VAL A 70 -5.96 -2.51 15.73
CA VAL A 70 -4.93 -1.99 14.83
C VAL A 70 -3.59 -2.54 15.28
N THR A 71 -2.93 -3.26 14.39
CA THR A 71 -1.58 -3.76 14.61
C THR A 71 -0.62 -3.19 13.58
N ARG A 72 0.57 -2.81 14.04
CA ARG A 72 1.66 -2.40 13.16
C ARG A 72 2.52 -3.61 12.87
N ARG A 73 2.53 -4.09 11.63
CA ARG A 73 3.51 -5.09 11.22
C ARG A 73 4.77 -4.37 10.78
N VAL A 74 5.87 -4.61 11.49
CA VAL A 74 7.21 -4.32 10.97
C VAL A 74 7.44 -5.33 9.86
N ILE A 75 7.32 -4.90 8.60
CA ILE A 75 7.67 -5.75 7.48
C ILE A 75 9.19 -5.82 7.45
N LYS A 76 9.77 -6.83 8.10
CA LYS A 76 11.18 -7.19 7.92
C LYS A 76 11.36 -7.65 6.47
N GLY A 77 11.81 -6.74 5.60
CA GLY A 77 12.32 -7.03 4.27
C GLY A 77 11.39 -7.83 3.36
N VAL A 78 10.37 -7.19 2.79
CA VAL A 78 9.84 -7.66 1.50
C VAL A 78 10.91 -7.31 0.47
N LYS A 79 11.84 -8.25 0.20
CA LYS A 79 12.50 -8.28 -1.10
C LYS A 79 11.36 -8.29 -2.11
N ARG A 80 11.23 -7.23 -2.92
CA ARG A 80 10.37 -7.27 -4.11
C ARG A 80 10.74 -8.58 -4.80
N LYS A 81 9.86 -9.58 -4.79
CA LYS A 81 9.94 -10.63 -5.80
C LYS A 81 9.78 -9.85 -7.09
N GLY A 82 10.89 -9.62 -7.77
CA GLY A 82 10.86 -9.15 -9.15
C GLY A 82 9.81 -10.01 -9.82
N ARG A 83 8.84 -9.37 -10.48
CA ARG A 83 8.00 -10.05 -11.45
C ARG A 83 8.99 -10.90 -12.25
N ASN A 84 8.84 -12.23 -12.26
CA ASN A 84 9.48 -13.01 -13.31
C ASN A 84 8.84 -12.46 -14.58
N SER A 85 9.44 -11.41 -15.13
CA SER A 85 9.24 -11.01 -16.50
C SER A 85 9.54 -12.27 -17.26
N GLU A 86 8.50 -12.85 -17.86
CA GLU A 86 8.68 -13.79 -18.97
C GLU A 86 9.85 -13.26 -19.79
N VAL A 87 10.81 -14.14 -20.06
CA VAL A 87 11.88 -13.84 -20.98
C VAL A 87 11.19 -13.54 -22.30
N VAL A 88 10.95 -12.26 -22.58
CA VAL A 88 10.39 -11.81 -23.84
C VAL A 88 11.47 -12.17 -24.86
N THR A 89 11.17 -13.17 -25.69
CA THR A 89 12.03 -13.51 -26.81
C THR A 89 12.18 -12.24 -27.65
N PRO A 90 13.41 -11.76 -27.89
CA PRO A 90 13.62 -10.62 -28.75
C PRO A 90 13.01 -10.91 -30.14
N TYR A 91 12.40 -9.93 -30.80
CA TYR A 91 12.01 -10.05 -32.21
C TYR A 91 13.23 -10.47 -33.05
N GLU A 92 13.03 -11.20 -34.15
CA GLU A 92 14.15 -11.72 -34.98
C GLU A 92 15.16 -10.64 -35.38
N ASP A 93 14.71 -9.40 -35.54
CA ASP A 93 15.55 -8.26 -35.95
C ASP A 93 16.11 -7.44 -34.78
N SER A 94 15.87 -7.84 -33.53
CA SER A 94 16.29 -7.07 -32.36
C SER A 94 17.70 -7.46 -31.90
N ARG A 95 18.59 -6.47 -31.90
CA ARG A 95 19.96 -6.60 -31.35
C ARG A 95 20.06 -5.94 -29.99
N THR A 96 20.83 -6.53 -29.08
CA THR A 96 21.17 -5.90 -27.80
C THR A 96 22.31 -4.91 -28.00
N LEU A 97 22.09 -3.66 -27.62
CA LEU A 97 23.12 -2.61 -27.63
C LEU A 97 23.69 -2.40 -26.23
N SER A 98 24.98 -2.14 -26.14
CA SER A 98 25.57 -1.57 -24.93
C SER A 98 25.08 -0.13 -24.74
N LEU A 99 25.09 0.37 -23.50
CA LEU A 99 24.72 1.76 -23.18
C LEU A 99 25.47 2.78 -24.07
N LYS A 100 26.75 2.52 -24.37
CA LYS A 100 27.57 3.37 -25.24
C LYS A 100 27.07 3.41 -26.68
N GLN A 101 26.66 2.26 -27.22
CA GLN A 101 26.11 2.16 -28.58
C GLN A 101 24.74 2.81 -28.69
N TRP A 102 23.86 2.61 -27.69
CA TRP A 102 22.55 3.26 -27.66
C TRP A 102 22.66 4.79 -27.60
N LEU A 103 23.54 5.32 -26.74
CA LEU A 103 23.78 6.75 -26.65
C LEU A 103 24.37 7.36 -27.93
N ALA A 104 25.14 6.59 -28.70
CA ALA A 104 25.68 7.03 -29.99
C ALA A 104 24.61 7.05 -31.10
N GLU A 105 23.66 6.10 -31.07
CA GLU A 105 22.56 6.05 -32.04
C GLU A 105 21.51 7.12 -31.80
N VAL A 106 21.12 7.38 -30.55
CA VAL A 106 20.06 8.36 -30.22
C VAL A 106 20.53 9.82 -30.35
N ARG A 107 21.84 10.06 -30.37
CA ARG A 107 22.42 11.41 -30.44
C ARG A 107 22.84 11.84 -31.86
N ASN A 108 22.68 10.97 -32.86
CA ASN A 108 22.74 11.32 -34.28
C ASN A 108 21.34 11.67 -34.79
#